data_AF-A0A6P2BGJ4-F1
#
_entry.id   AF-A0A6P2BGJ4-F1
#
_cell.length_a   1.000
_cell.length_b   1.000
_cell.length_c   1.000
_cell.angle_alpha   90.00
_cell.angle_beta   90.00
_cell.angle_gamma   90.00
#
_symmetry.space_group_name_H-M   'P 1'
#
loop_
_entity.id
_entity.type
_entity.pdbx_description
1 polymer ?
#
loop_
_entity_poly.entity_id
_entity_poly.type
_entity_poly.pdbx_seq_one_letter_code
_entity_poly.pdbx_strand_id
1 'polypeptide(L)'
;MNEHALTRSMAVFCDFENIAIGSRDAKYERFEIAPILDRLLLRGNIVVRKAYCDWERYKDYKKALHEASFELIEIPHVRMSGKNSADIRMVVDALDLCYTKPHVDTFVIISGDSDFSPLVSKLRENDRVVVGVGVRQSTSDLLTAICDEFIFYDDLVENRKASKSRKRRGSRGKAAQPEERSVEEEDRASEAIDWLMEIVEALFEERGEEDKVWGSMVKQSLKRRRPGFNERAYGFKSFGALLEEAQKRGRLTLVSDDKSGGYIVDDYNDS
;
A
#
# COMPACT_ATOMS: atom_id res chain seq x y z
N MET A 1 26.03 7.64 13.63
CA MET A 1 24.56 7.76 13.65
C MET A 1 24.04 6.87 12.56
N ASN A 2 23.36 5.76 12.90
CA ASN A 2 22.93 4.77 11.93
C ASN A 2 21.73 5.30 11.15
N GLU A 3 21.93 5.55 9.87
CA GLU A 3 20.96 6.01 8.88
C GLU A 3 20.13 4.82 8.36
N HIS A 4 19.54 4.06 9.28
CA HIS A 4 18.35 3.28 8.93
C HIS A 4 17.19 4.25 9.02
N ALA A 5 16.75 4.80 7.89
CA ALA A 5 15.37 5.26 7.79
C ALA A 5 14.50 4.11 8.29
N LEU A 6 13.98 4.22 9.52
CA LEU A 6 13.22 3.18 10.20
C LEU A 6 12.06 2.82 9.30
N THR A 7 12.15 1.64 8.66
CA THR A 7 11.05 1.10 7.89
C THR A 7 9.93 0.80 8.88
N ARG A 8 8.90 1.65 8.87
CA ARG A 8 7.76 1.55 9.79
C ARG A 8 7.19 0.14 9.78
N SER A 9 6.95 -0.43 10.95
CA SER A 9 6.37 -1.76 11.07
C SER A 9 4.88 -1.65 11.41
N MET A 10 4.05 -2.21 10.54
CA MET A 10 2.61 -1.96 10.55
C MET A 10 1.84 -3.24 10.84
N ALA A 11 0.77 -3.10 11.61
CA ALA A 11 -0.23 -4.13 11.82
C ALA A 11 -1.57 -3.71 11.23
N VAL A 12 -2.13 -4.57 10.37
CA VAL A 12 -3.38 -4.31 9.66
C VAL A 12 -4.49 -5.14 10.29
N PHE A 13 -5.52 -4.46 10.78
CA PHE A 13 -6.74 -5.05 11.33
C PHE A 13 -7.92 -4.63 10.46
N CYS A 14 -8.61 -5.62 9.90
CA CYS A 14 -9.67 -5.41 8.94
C CYS A 14 -11.01 -5.88 9.51
N ASP A 15 -11.90 -4.94 9.77
CA ASP A 15 -13.32 -5.22 9.97
C ASP A 15 -13.96 -5.42 8.60
N PHE A 16 -13.98 -6.68 8.18
CA PHE A 16 -14.33 -7.02 6.81
C PHE A 16 -15.82 -6.79 6.54
N GLU A 17 -16.68 -7.03 7.54
CA GLU A 17 -18.12 -6.85 7.38
C GLU A 17 -18.45 -5.37 7.14
N ASN A 18 -17.88 -4.46 7.93
CA ASN A 18 -18.12 -3.03 7.77
C ASN A 18 -17.72 -2.53 6.38
N ILE A 19 -16.52 -2.89 5.93
CA ILE A 19 -16.00 -2.50 4.62
C ILE A 19 -16.77 -3.14 3.47
N ALA A 20 -17.16 -4.41 3.59
CA ALA A 20 -17.91 -5.10 2.56
C ALA A 20 -19.33 -4.51 2.41
N ILE A 21 -19.98 -4.14 3.52
CA ILE A 21 -21.28 -3.45 3.52
C ILE A 21 -21.12 -2.05 2.91
N GLY A 22 -20.17 -1.26 3.42
CA GLY A 22 -19.92 0.09 2.91
C GLY A 22 -19.58 0.13 1.42
N SER A 23 -18.83 -0.85 0.93
CA SER A 23 -18.50 -0.96 -0.50
C SER A 23 -19.73 -1.27 -1.36
N ARG A 24 -20.65 -2.13 -0.88
CA ARG A 24 -21.91 -2.43 -1.58
C ARG A 24 -22.81 -1.21 -1.64
N ASP A 25 -22.93 -0.49 -0.54
CA ASP A 25 -23.77 0.71 -0.44
C ASP A 25 -23.26 1.84 -1.37
N ALA A 26 -21.93 1.98 -1.48
CA ALA A 26 -21.29 2.88 -2.43
C ALA A 26 -21.28 2.37 -3.90
N LYS A 27 -21.99 1.27 -4.19
CA LYS A 27 -22.13 0.65 -5.53
C LYS A 27 -20.83 0.16 -6.16
N TYR A 28 -19.82 -0.19 -5.37
CA TYR A 28 -18.68 -0.94 -5.87
C TYR A 28 -19.06 -2.40 -6.06
N GLU A 29 -18.78 -2.98 -7.23
CA GLU A 29 -19.15 -4.38 -7.56
C GLU A 29 -18.54 -5.39 -6.57
N ARG A 30 -17.32 -5.12 -6.11
CA ARG A 30 -16.59 -5.98 -5.18
C ARG A 30 -15.52 -5.21 -4.43
N PHE A 31 -15.42 -5.44 -3.13
CA PHE A 31 -14.30 -4.94 -2.33
C PHE A 31 -13.01 -5.70 -2.69
N GLU A 32 -11.94 -4.97 -2.98
CA GLU A 32 -10.60 -5.51 -3.23
C GLU A 32 -9.63 -5.01 -2.15
N ILE A 33 -8.92 -5.91 -1.49
CA ILE A 33 -7.94 -5.53 -0.47
C ILE A 33 -6.62 -5.01 -1.08
N ALA A 34 -6.33 -5.37 -2.33
CA ALA A 34 -5.04 -5.10 -2.96
C ALA A 34 -4.69 -3.60 -3.06
N PRO A 35 -5.59 -2.68 -3.45
CA PRO A 35 -5.28 -1.25 -3.48
C PRO A 35 -4.86 -0.69 -2.11
N ILE A 36 -5.48 -1.18 -1.03
CA ILE A 36 -5.13 -0.78 0.34
C ILE A 36 -3.72 -1.28 0.68
N LEU A 37 -3.43 -2.55 0.40
CA LEU A 37 -2.10 -3.10 0.66
C LEU A 37 -1.01 -2.39 -0.15
N ASP A 38 -1.27 -2.11 -1.43
CA ASP A 38 -0.36 -1.37 -2.30
C ASP A 38 0.00 -0.01 -1.69
N ARG A 39 -1.01 0.73 -1.22
CA ARG A 39 -0.84 2.01 -0.53
C ARG A 39 -0.01 1.87 0.75
N LEU A 40 -0.36 0.92 1.60
CA LEU A 40 0.34 0.69 2.87
C LEU A 40 1.81 0.27 2.66
N LEU A 41 2.07 -0.57 1.66
CA LEU A 41 3.43 -1.06 1.37
C LEU A 41 4.39 0.03 0.89
N LEU A 42 3.91 1.22 0.49
CA LEU A 42 4.77 2.38 0.24
C LEU A 42 5.29 2.98 1.56
N ARG A 43 4.45 3.00 2.60
CA ARG A 43 4.75 3.59 3.92
C ARG A 43 5.64 2.72 4.81
N GLY A 44 5.42 1.41 4.81
CA GLY A 44 6.07 0.52 5.79
C GLY A 44 6.04 -0.96 5.42
N ASN A 45 6.56 -1.79 6.32
CA ASN A 45 6.44 -3.24 6.26
C ASN A 45 5.21 -3.67 7.04
N ILE A 46 4.33 -4.45 6.42
CA ILE A 46 3.18 -5.03 7.13
C ILE A 46 3.62 -6.35 7.75
N VAL A 47 3.64 -6.42 9.08
CA VAL A 47 4.07 -7.60 9.85
C VAL A 47 2.91 -8.42 10.39
N VAL A 48 1.73 -7.80 10.56
CA VAL A 48 0.49 -8.48 10.97
C VAL A 48 -0.62 -8.10 10.00
N ARG A 49 -1.41 -9.10 9.58
CA ARG A 49 -2.62 -8.93 8.76
C ARG A 49 -3.71 -9.81 9.33
N LYS A 50 -4.74 -9.22 9.93
CA LYS A 50 -5.89 -9.93 10.50
C LYS A 50 -7.17 -9.37 9.91
N ALA A 51 -8.09 -10.26 9.53
CA ALA A 51 -9.42 -9.88 9.08
C ALA A 51 -10.48 -10.58 9.94
N TYR A 52 -11.49 -9.84 10.38
CA TYR A 52 -12.54 -10.29 11.28
C TYR A 52 -13.86 -10.31 10.52
N CYS A 53 -14.53 -11.46 10.48
CA CYS A 53 -15.76 -11.65 9.72
C CYS A 53 -16.49 -12.93 10.11
N ASP A 54 -17.80 -12.99 9.85
CA ASP A 54 -18.53 -14.24 9.68
C ASP A 54 -18.26 -14.78 8.27
N TRP A 55 -17.23 -15.61 8.14
CA TRP A 55 -16.77 -16.01 6.81
C TRP A 55 -17.67 -17.06 6.15
N GLU A 56 -18.65 -17.60 6.87
CA GLU A 56 -19.72 -18.40 6.27
C GLU A 56 -20.57 -17.55 5.32
N ARG A 57 -20.72 -16.25 5.62
CA ARG A 57 -21.45 -15.27 4.78
C ARG A 57 -20.60 -14.66 3.66
N TYR A 58 -19.28 -14.64 3.83
CA TYR A 58 -18.33 -13.99 2.92
C TYR A 58 -17.29 -14.95 2.32
N LYS A 59 -17.69 -16.19 2.02
CA LYS A 59 -16.80 -17.26 1.51
C LYS A 59 -15.99 -16.86 0.28
N ASP A 60 -16.60 -16.11 -0.63
CA ASP A 60 -15.96 -15.72 -1.90
C ASP A 60 -14.72 -14.85 -1.71
N TYR A 61 -14.57 -14.20 -0.55
CA TYR A 61 -13.43 -13.33 -0.24
C TYR A 61 -12.30 -14.06 0.50
N LYS A 62 -12.53 -15.26 1.04
CA LYS A 62 -11.52 -16.05 1.76
C LYS A 62 -10.26 -16.24 0.92
N LYS A 63 -10.43 -16.65 -0.35
CA LYS A 63 -9.30 -16.93 -1.25
C LYS A 63 -8.41 -15.70 -1.44
N ALA A 64 -8.99 -14.57 -1.79
CA ALA A 64 -8.24 -13.34 -2.05
C ALA A 64 -7.50 -12.83 -0.80
N LEU A 65 -8.13 -12.89 0.37
CA LEU A 65 -7.51 -12.48 1.63
C LEU A 65 -6.40 -13.44 2.07
N HIS A 66 -6.61 -14.75 1.89
CA HIS A 66 -5.58 -15.76 2.17
C HIS A 66 -4.37 -15.60 1.25
N GLU A 67 -4.58 -15.35 -0.05
CA GLU A 67 -3.51 -15.02 -1.00
C GLU A 67 -2.75 -13.75 -0.59
N ALA A 68 -3.46 -12.77 -0.01
CA ALA A 68 -2.88 -11.57 0.58
C ALA A 68 -2.27 -11.79 1.98
N SER A 69 -2.15 -13.04 2.44
CA SER A 69 -1.56 -13.44 3.74
C SER A 69 -2.27 -12.85 4.96
N PHE A 70 -3.60 -12.70 4.90
CA PHE A 70 -4.42 -12.39 6.08
C PHE A 70 -4.72 -13.65 6.89
N GLU A 71 -4.57 -13.54 8.21
CA GLU A 71 -5.20 -14.45 9.15
C GLU A 71 -6.71 -14.16 9.19
N LEU A 72 -7.51 -15.16 8.86
CA LEU A 72 -8.97 -15.06 8.81
C LEU A 72 -9.55 -15.45 10.18
N ILE A 73 -9.95 -14.45 10.96
CA ILE A 73 -10.57 -14.65 12.28
C ILE A 73 -12.07 -14.83 12.08
N GLU A 74 -12.56 -16.03 12.40
CA GLU A 74 -13.97 -16.39 12.29
C GLU A 74 -14.77 -15.83 13.48
N ILE A 75 -15.80 -15.02 13.19
CA ILE A 75 -16.73 -14.45 14.16
C ILE A 75 -18.14 -14.95 13.83
N PRO A 76 -18.57 -16.10 14.37
CA PRO A 76 -19.86 -16.66 14.02
C PRO A 76 -21.00 -15.82 14.62
N HIS A 77 -22.01 -15.48 13.81
CA HIS A 77 -23.22 -14.80 14.28
C HIS A 77 -24.17 -15.78 15.00
N VAL A 78 -23.82 -16.20 16.21
CA VAL A 78 -24.59 -17.20 16.97
C VAL A 78 -25.91 -16.64 17.56
N ARG A 79 -26.07 -15.31 17.64
CA ARG A 79 -27.31 -14.58 18.03
C ARG A 79 -27.40 -13.24 17.29
N MET A 80 -28.55 -12.55 17.35
CA MET A 80 -28.85 -11.28 16.62
C MET A 80 -27.85 -10.12 16.81
N SER A 81 -26.81 -10.27 17.63
CA SER A 81 -25.82 -9.23 17.98
C SER A 81 -24.37 -9.69 17.66
N GLY A 82 -24.13 -10.24 16.47
CA GLY A 82 -22.79 -10.68 16.06
C GLY A 82 -21.81 -9.54 15.76
N LYS A 83 -22.31 -8.35 15.37
CA LYS A 83 -21.48 -7.17 15.04
C LYS A 83 -20.51 -6.78 16.18
N ASN A 84 -21.03 -6.59 17.39
CA ASN A 84 -20.20 -6.24 18.56
C ASN A 84 -19.12 -7.29 18.88
N SER A 85 -19.29 -8.55 18.46
CA SER A 85 -18.30 -9.60 18.76
C SER A 85 -17.03 -9.45 17.91
N ALA A 86 -17.18 -9.02 16.66
CA ALA A 86 -16.03 -8.75 15.78
C ALA A 86 -15.25 -7.55 16.29
N ASP A 87 -15.95 -6.45 16.61
CA ASP A 87 -15.36 -5.21 17.09
C ASP A 87 -14.55 -5.44 18.38
N ILE A 88 -15.18 -6.08 19.38
CA ILE A 88 -14.52 -6.39 20.65
C ILE A 88 -13.28 -7.27 20.43
N ARG A 89 -13.40 -8.30 19.59
CA ARG A 89 -12.28 -9.20 19.34
C ARG A 89 -11.12 -8.48 18.65
N MET A 90 -11.42 -7.62 17.68
CA MET A 90 -10.40 -6.83 16.99
C MET A 90 -9.70 -5.85 17.94
N VAL A 91 -10.45 -5.18 18.82
CA VAL A 91 -9.90 -4.28 19.84
C VAL A 91 -8.95 -5.01 20.79
N VAL A 92 -9.35 -6.19 21.29
CA VAL A 92 -8.51 -7.00 22.19
C VAL A 92 -7.22 -7.42 21.51
N ASP A 93 -7.31 -7.97 20.30
CA ASP A 93 -6.14 -8.40 19.53
C ASP A 93 -5.18 -7.24 19.21
N ALA A 94 -5.71 -6.06 18.88
CA ALA A 94 -4.90 -4.88 18.56
C ALA A 94 -4.17 -4.33 19.79
N LEU A 95 -4.85 -4.25 20.94
CA LEU A 95 -4.22 -3.81 22.19
C LEU A 95 -3.20 -4.83 22.69
N ASP A 96 -3.48 -6.13 22.60
CA ASP A 96 -2.52 -7.17 22.95
C ASP A 96 -1.25 -7.04 22.08
N LEU A 97 -1.39 -6.84 20.78
CA LEU A 97 -0.24 -6.62 19.89
C LEU A 97 0.53 -5.35 20.26
N CYS A 98 -0.17 -4.25 20.58
CA CYS A 98 0.43 -2.98 20.98
C CYS A 98 1.37 -3.13 22.19
N TYR A 99 0.98 -3.93 23.18
CA TYR A 99 1.76 -4.17 24.39
C TYR A 99 2.81 -5.27 24.24
N THR A 100 2.52 -6.32 23.46
CA THR A 100 3.42 -7.49 23.35
C THR A 100 4.49 -7.35 22.27
N LYS A 101 4.28 -6.49 21.26
CA LYS A 101 5.20 -6.31 20.11
C LYS A 101 5.60 -4.83 19.96
N PRO A 102 6.58 -4.34 20.75
CA PRO A 102 6.96 -2.93 20.76
C PRO A 102 7.46 -2.37 19.42
N HIS A 103 7.97 -3.24 18.54
CA HIS A 103 8.47 -2.87 17.22
C HIS A 103 7.36 -2.52 16.22
N VAL A 104 6.09 -2.85 16.51
CA VAL A 104 4.94 -2.42 15.70
C VAL A 104 4.58 -1.00 16.10
N ASP A 105 4.94 -0.04 15.25
CA ASP A 105 4.77 1.40 15.51
C ASP A 105 3.50 1.98 14.88
N THR A 106 2.94 1.30 13.87
CA THR A 106 1.79 1.79 13.11
C THR A 106 0.66 0.76 13.11
N PHE A 107 -0.54 1.19 13.44
CA PHE A 107 -1.75 0.38 13.44
C PHE A 107 -2.68 0.87 12.35
N VAL A 108 -3.05 -0.02 11.44
CA VAL A 108 -3.99 0.26 10.37
C VAL A 108 -5.33 -0.37 10.71
N ILE A 109 -6.36 0.45 10.86
CA ILE A 109 -7.74 0.04 11.14
C ILE A 109 -8.54 0.20 9.86
N ILE A 110 -8.90 -0.91 9.22
CA ILE A 110 -9.77 -0.90 8.05
C ILE A 110 -11.22 -1.05 8.53
N SER A 111 -11.87 0.07 8.80
CA SER A 111 -13.29 0.20 9.16
C SER A 111 -13.73 1.67 9.02
N GLY A 112 -15.01 1.90 8.74
CA GLY A 112 -15.65 3.22 8.83
C GLY A 112 -16.34 3.50 10.18
N ASP A 113 -16.37 2.53 11.10
CA ASP A 113 -17.17 2.60 12.33
C ASP A 113 -16.52 3.45 13.44
N SER A 114 -17.26 4.43 13.96
CA SER A 114 -16.81 5.24 15.10
C SER A 114 -16.69 4.46 16.41
N ASP A 115 -17.25 3.25 16.51
CA ASP A 115 -17.09 2.41 17.69
C ASP A 115 -15.62 2.01 17.96
N PHE A 116 -14.73 2.16 16.96
CA PHE A 116 -13.28 2.00 17.13
C PHE A 116 -12.56 3.21 17.74
N SER A 117 -13.27 4.32 18.01
CA SER A 117 -12.65 5.53 18.56
C SER A 117 -11.88 5.34 19.87
N PRO A 118 -12.37 4.53 20.83
CA PRO A 118 -11.61 4.21 22.04
C PRO A 118 -10.31 3.45 21.75
N LEU A 119 -10.30 2.55 20.75
CA LEU A 119 -9.10 1.84 20.33
C LEU A 119 -8.07 2.80 19.74
N VAL A 120 -8.48 3.69 18.84
CA VAL A 120 -7.60 4.72 18.26
C VAL A 120 -6.97 5.57 19.36
N SER A 121 -7.80 6.06 20.30
CA SER A 121 -7.33 6.86 21.43
C SER A 121 -6.30 6.10 22.27
N LYS A 122 -6.57 4.82 22.59
CA LYS A 122 -5.66 4.01 23.41
C LYS A 122 -4.36 3.66 22.69
N LEU A 123 -4.38 3.45 21.38
CA LEU A 123 -3.18 3.24 20.58
C LEU A 123 -2.30 4.50 20.55
N ARG A 124 -2.92 5.67 20.36
CA ARG A 124 -2.23 6.97 20.38
C ARG A 124 -1.66 7.30 21.75
N GLU A 125 -2.38 6.99 22.83
CA GLU A 125 -1.85 7.07 24.21
C GLU A 125 -0.59 6.22 24.42
N ASN A 126 -0.39 5.17 23.61
CA ASN A 126 0.78 4.30 23.63
C ASN A 126 1.82 4.65 22.54
N ASP A 127 1.81 5.90 22.05
CA ASP A 127 2.75 6.43 21.05
C ASP A 127 2.76 5.62 19.75
N ARG A 128 1.58 5.14 19.34
CA ARG A 128 1.39 4.46 18.05
C ARG A 128 0.73 5.39 17.05
N VAL A 129 1.20 5.32 15.81
CA VAL A 129 0.55 5.98 14.67
C VAL A 129 -0.66 5.14 14.27
N VAL A 130 -1.82 5.78 14.10
CA VAL A 130 -3.05 5.11 13.70
C VAL A 130 -3.52 5.61 12.33
N VAL A 131 -3.58 4.69 11.38
CA VAL A 131 -4.08 4.93 10.02
C VAL A 131 -5.47 4.30 9.88
N GLY A 132 -6.49 5.12 9.67
CA GLY A 132 -7.83 4.65 9.33
C GLY A 132 -7.96 4.37 7.84
N VAL A 133 -8.72 3.34 7.47
CA VAL A 133 -9.07 3.06 6.07
C VAL A 133 -10.56 2.75 5.99
N GLY A 134 -11.30 3.48 5.16
CA GLY A 134 -12.76 3.38 5.11
C GLY A 134 -13.34 3.78 3.75
N VAL A 135 -14.59 3.40 3.51
CA VAL A 135 -15.37 3.92 2.37
C VAL A 135 -16.00 5.24 2.78
N ARG A 136 -15.84 6.29 1.96
CA ARG A 136 -16.19 7.67 2.32
C ARG A 136 -17.63 7.83 2.79
N GLN A 137 -18.58 7.17 2.12
CA GLN A 137 -20.01 7.26 2.44
C GLN A 137 -20.41 6.54 3.73
N SER A 138 -19.63 5.56 4.18
CA SER A 138 -19.92 4.73 5.35
C SER A 138 -18.93 4.97 6.51
N THR A 139 -18.11 6.02 6.41
CA THR A 139 -17.11 6.38 7.41
C THR A 139 -17.63 7.54 8.26
N SER A 140 -17.50 7.42 9.58
CA SER A 140 -17.84 8.49 10.51
C SER A 140 -16.75 9.57 10.56
N ASP A 141 -17.16 10.85 10.48
CA ASP A 141 -16.26 12.01 10.63
C ASP A 141 -15.47 11.96 11.94
N LEU A 142 -16.06 11.41 13.01
CA LEU A 142 -15.40 11.26 14.30
C LEU A 142 -14.17 10.34 14.18
N LEU A 143 -14.32 9.20 13.50
CA LEU A 143 -13.21 8.25 13.31
C LEU A 143 -12.11 8.87 12.46
N THR A 144 -12.48 9.60 11.40
CA THR A 144 -11.53 10.32 10.54
C THR A 144 -10.74 11.36 11.33
N ALA A 145 -11.39 12.10 12.24
CA ALA A 145 -10.76 13.18 12.99
C ALA A 145 -9.77 12.72 14.09
N ILE A 146 -9.95 11.52 14.63
CA ILE A 146 -9.11 11.00 15.72
C ILE A 146 -7.92 10.17 15.25
N CYS A 147 -7.97 9.63 14.03
CA CYS A 147 -6.85 8.95 13.40
C CYS A 147 -5.76 9.97 13.03
N ASP A 148 -4.49 9.54 13.04
CA ASP A 148 -3.39 10.41 12.61
C ASP A 148 -3.40 10.59 11.08
N GLU A 149 -3.90 9.58 10.37
CA GLU A 149 -4.16 9.63 8.94
C GLU A 149 -5.42 8.83 8.61
N PHE A 150 -6.16 9.25 7.58
CA PHE A 150 -7.29 8.48 7.05
C PHE A 150 -7.20 8.34 5.53
N ILE A 151 -7.29 7.10 5.04
CA ILE A 151 -7.24 6.75 3.62
C ILE A 151 -8.63 6.32 3.18
N PHE A 152 -9.21 7.03 2.21
CA PHE A 152 -10.49 6.63 1.63
C PHE A 152 -10.27 5.58 0.54
N TYR A 153 -11.02 4.48 0.63
CA TYR A 153 -10.95 3.39 -0.33
C TYR A 153 -11.36 3.84 -1.74
N ASP A 154 -12.33 4.75 -1.82
CA ASP A 154 -12.84 5.35 -3.05
C ASP A 154 -11.70 5.93 -3.90
N ASP A 155 -10.84 6.73 -3.28
CA ASP A 155 -9.70 7.41 -3.91
C ASP A 155 -8.69 6.38 -4.48
N LEU A 156 -8.45 5.27 -3.77
CA LEU A 156 -7.55 4.20 -4.21
C LEU A 156 -8.08 3.47 -5.46
N VAL A 157 -9.40 3.26 -5.52
CA VAL A 157 -10.04 2.59 -6.65
C VAL A 157 -10.07 3.49 -7.87
N GLU A 158 -10.33 4.79 -7.69
CA GLU A 158 -10.34 5.79 -8.76
C GLU A 158 -8.95 5.98 -9.38
N ASN A 159 -7.92 6.16 -8.55
CA ASN A 159 -6.53 6.33 -9.02
C ASN A 159 -6.03 5.10 -9.80
N ARG A 160 -6.40 3.90 -9.36
CA ARG A 160 -6.04 2.65 -10.06
C ARG A 160 -6.76 2.49 -11.40
N LYS A 161 -7.97 3.01 -11.55
CA LYS A 161 -8.67 3.06 -12.85
C LYS A 161 -8.02 4.08 -13.79
N ALA A 162 -7.63 5.24 -13.27
CA ALA A 162 -6.93 6.27 -14.02
C ALA A 162 -5.58 5.76 -14.56
N SER A 163 -4.75 5.13 -13.72
CA SER A 163 -3.43 4.61 -14.13
C SER A 163 -3.54 3.49 -15.19
N LYS A 164 -4.52 2.58 -15.05
CA LYS A 164 -4.81 1.54 -16.06
C LYS A 164 -5.26 2.14 -17.40
N SER A 165 -5.99 3.24 -17.39
CA SER A 165 -6.42 3.93 -18.61
C SER A 165 -5.25 4.62 -19.33
N ARG A 166 -4.30 5.20 -18.56
CA ARG A 166 -3.05 5.79 -19.07
C ARG A 166 -2.16 4.73 -19.71
N LYS A 167 -1.98 3.58 -19.05
CA LYS A 167 -1.16 2.46 -19.56
C LYS A 167 -1.67 1.86 -20.88
N ARG A 168 -2.99 1.90 -21.13
CA ARG A 168 -3.59 1.45 -22.42
C ARG A 168 -3.44 2.46 -23.56
N ARG A 169 -3.18 3.74 -23.25
CA ARG A 169 -2.94 4.79 -24.25
C ARG A 169 -1.45 4.93 -24.61
N GLY A 170 -0.54 4.61 -23.69
CA GLY A 170 0.91 4.63 -23.92
C GLY A 170 1.47 3.50 -24.79
N SER A 171 0.72 2.41 -25.03
CA SER A 171 1.20 1.26 -25.81
C SER A 171 1.15 1.45 -27.34
N ARG A 172 1.09 2.69 -27.83
CA ARG A 172 0.91 3.01 -29.26
C ARG A 172 1.78 4.20 -29.71
N GLY A 173 3.09 4.11 -29.47
CA GLY A 173 4.08 5.04 -30.01
C GLY A 173 5.42 4.33 -30.23
N LYS A 174 5.94 4.40 -31.46
CA LYS A 174 7.13 3.67 -31.94
C LYS A 174 8.36 4.60 -32.01
N ALA A 175 9.51 4.07 -31.59
CA ALA A 175 10.89 4.28 -32.05
C ALA A 175 11.71 5.54 -31.63
N ALA A 176 12.85 5.28 -30.97
CA ALA A 176 14.21 5.62 -31.45
C ALA A 176 15.30 4.84 -30.66
N GLN A 177 16.21 4.17 -31.38
CA GLN A 177 17.42 3.46 -30.93
C GLN A 177 18.61 4.44 -30.75
N PRO A 178 19.69 4.15 -29.97
CA PRO A 178 20.52 2.92 -30.10
C PRO A 178 21.14 2.28 -28.83
N GLU A 179 21.13 0.95 -28.76
CA GLU A 179 22.26 0.00 -28.64
C GLU A 179 21.69 -1.43 -28.49
N GLU A 180 22.30 -2.42 -29.15
CA GLU A 180 21.76 -3.78 -29.37
C GLU A 180 21.38 -4.52 -28.07
N ARG A 181 20.09 -4.51 -27.75
CA ARG A 181 19.41 -5.53 -26.94
C ARG A 181 18.44 -6.27 -27.85
N SER A 182 18.26 -7.57 -27.62
CA SER A 182 17.21 -8.33 -28.31
C SER A 182 15.83 -7.73 -28.01
N VAL A 183 14.87 -7.85 -28.93
CA VAL A 183 13.50 -7.31 -28.75
C VAL A 183 12.88 -7.76 -27.42
N GLU A 184 13.13 -9.02 -27.02
CA GLU A 184 12.66 -9.58 -25.75
C GLU A 184 13.34 -8.98 -24.50
N GLU A 185 14.58 -8.51 -24.62
CA GLU A 185 15.29 -7.81 -23.54
C GLU A 185 14.83 -6.36 -23.43
N GLU A 186 14.50 -5.72 -24.56
CA GLU A 186 13.96 -4.37 -24.59
C GLU A 186 12.54 -4.31 -24.01
N ASP A 187 11.72 -5.33 -24.28
CA ASP A 187 10.39 -5.51 -23.68
C ASP A 187 10.48 -5.71 -22.16
N ARG A 188 11.36 -6.60 -21.69
CA ARG A 188 11.60 -6.82 -20.25
C ARG A 188 12.15 -5.57 -19.56
N ALA A 189 13.09 -4.87 -20.18
CA ALA A 189 13.62 -3.62 -19.64
C ALA A 189 12.53 -2.55 -19.51
N SER A 190 11.64 -2.46 -20.51
CA SER A 190 10.51 -1.53 -20.49
C SER A 190 9.50 -1.89 -19.40
N GLU A 191 9.20 -3.17 -19.21
CA GLU A 191 8.32 -3.64 -18.13
C GLU A 191 8.86 -3.25 -16.74
N ALA A 192 10.16 -3.44 -16.50
CA ALA A 192 10.78 -3.06 -15.23
C ALA A 192 10.76 -1.54 -15.00
N ILE A 193 10.96 -0.74 -16.04
CA ILE A 193 10.89 0.72 -15.97
C ILE A 193 9.46 1.17 -15.71
N ASP A 194 8.46 0.55 -16.34
CA ASP A 194 7.06 0.87 -16.06
C ASP A 194 6.69 0.60 -14.60
N TRP A 195 7.19 -0.50 -14.03
CA TRP A 195 6.97 -0.78 -12.60
C TRP A 195 7.73 0.17 -11.70
N LEU A 196 8.94 0.57 -12.08
CA LEU A 196 9.70 1.59 -11.37
C LEU A 196 8.91 2.91 -11.35
N MET A 197 8.42 3.37 -12.51
CA MET A 197 7.65 4.61 -12.61
C MET A 197 6.37 4.55 -11.80
N GLU A 198 5.66 3.41 -11.79
CA GLU A 198 4.48 3.21 -10.94
C GLU A 198 4.78 3.42 -9.45
N ILE A 199 5.98 3.04 -8.98
CA ILE A 199 6.41 3.25 -7.60
C ILE A 199 6.84 4.70 -7.36
N VAL A 200 7.56 5.29 -8.31
CA VAL A 200 8.02 6.69 -8.23
C VAL A 200 6.82 7.63 -8.16
N GLU A 201 5.90 7.55 -9.12
CA GLU A 201 4.65 8.33 -9.16
C GLU A 201 3.90 8.22 -7.82
N ALA A 202 3.69 7.00 -7.33
CA ALA A 202 2.98 6.78 -6.08
C ALA A 202 3.71 7.33 -4.84
N LEU A 203 5.05 7.35 -4.84
CA LEU A 203 5.84 7.94 -3.73
C LEU A 203 5.80 9.47 -3.74
N PHE A 204 5.77 10.11 -4.91
CA PHE A 204 5.60 11.55 -5.04
C PHE A 204 4.19 12.00 -4.61
N GLU A 205 3.14 11.27 -5.04
CA GLU A 205 1.76 11.51 -4.59
C GLU A 205 1.60 11.35 -3.07
N GLU A 206 2.40 10.50 -2.41
CA GLU A 206 2.33 10.30 -0.95
C GLU A 206 2.92 11.42 -0.13
N ARG A 207 3.97 12.05 -0.63
CA ARG A 207 4.87 12.86 0.17
C ARG A 207 4.70 14.36 -0.01
N GLY A 208 4.00 14.80 -1.07
CA GLY A 208 3.89 16.22 -1.43
C GLY A 208 5.19 16.76 -2.04
N GLU A 209 5.15 18.00 -2.54
CA GLU A 209 6.22 18.61 -3.37
C GLU A 209 7.58 18.82 -2.67
N GLU A 210 7.68 18.69 -1.34
CA GLU A 210 8.89 19.09 -0.59
C GLU A 210 9.80 17.93 -0.15
N ASP A 211 9.36 16.67 -0.28
CA ASP A 211 10.05 15.53 0.31
C ASP A 211 10.85 14.70 -0.72
N LYS A 212 12.17 14.59 -0.51
CA LYS A 212 13.08 13.89 -1.44
C LYS A 212 12.77 12.39 -1.56
N VAL A 213 12.62 11.90 -2.79
CA VAL A 213 12.42 10.47 -3.08
C VAL A 213 13.77 9.79 -3.33
N TRP A 214 14.27 9.06 -2.32
CA TRP A 214 15.54 8.33 -2.43
C TRP A 214 15.39 7.04 -3.26
N GLY A 215 16.36 6.74 -4.13
CA GLY A 215 16.37 5.52 -4.93
C GLY A 215 16.37 4.24 -4.09
N SER A 216 16.95 4.27 -2.88
CA SER A 216 16.86 3.18 -1.91
C SER A 216 15.43 2.93 -1.43
N MET A 217 14.65 4.00 -1.24
CA MET A 217 13.23 3.94 -0.90
C MET A 217 12.39 3.39 -2.04
N VAL A 218 12.63 3.86 -3.28
CA VAL A 218 11.98 3.32 -4.48
C VAL A 218 12.23 1.82 -4.59
N LYS A 219 13.47 1.37 -4.39
CA LYS A 219 13.84 -0.05 -4.40
C LYS A 219 13.11 -0.85 -3.32
N GLN A 220 13.06 -0.34 -2.09
CA GLN A 220 12.36 -1.00 -0.98
C GLN A 220 10.86 -1.09 -1.24
N SER A 221 10.22 -0.01 -1.69
CA SER A 221 8.81 0.03 -2.08
C SER A 221 8.49 -0.93 -3.22
N LEU A 222 9.34 -1.00 -4.25
CA LEU A 222 9.18 -1.92 -5.37
C LEU A 222 9.26 -3.39 -4.92
N LYS A 223 10.24 -3.74 -4.06
CA LYS A 223 10.36 -5.10 -3.52
C LYS A 223 9.21 -5.47 -2.58
N ARG A 224 8.64 -4.50 -1.86
CA ARG A 224 7.47 -4.70 -0.99
C ARG A 224 6.21 -4.98 -1.80
N ARG A 225 5.93 -4.19 -2.84
CA ARG A 225 4.77 -4.38 -3.74
C ARG A 225 4.94 -5.56 -4.70
N ARG A 226 6.17 -5.92 -5.06
CA ARG A 226 6.49 -7.05 -5.95
C ARG A 226 7.55 -7.96 -5.32
N PRO A 227 7.16 -8.84 -4.37
CA PRO A 227 8.05 -9.83 -3.78
C PRO A 227 8.49 -10.84 -4.85
N GLY A 228 9.70 -10.66 -5.38
CA GLY A 228 10.22 -11.42 -6.53
C GLY A 228 10.92 -10.54 -7.57
N PHE A 229 10.71 -9.22 -7.51
CA PHE A 229 11.43 -8.29 -8.36
C PHE A 229 12.95 -8.39 -8.14
N ASN A 230 13.67 -8.63 -9.24
CA ASN A 230 15.12 -8.68 -9.29
C ASN A 230 15.59 -7.98 -10.57
N GLU A 231 16.40 -6.95 -10.41
CA GLU A 231 16.91 -6.10 -11.50
C GLU A 231 17.64 -6.92 -12.57
N ARG A 232 18.33 -7.99 -12.17
CA ARG A 232 19.05 -8.88 -13.09
C ARG A 232 18.13 -9.70 -13.98
N ALA A 233 16.94 -10.06 -13.49
CA ALA A 233 15.94 -10.78 -14.30
C ALA A 233 15.43 -9.92 -15.48
N TYR A 234 15.53 -8.60 -15.34
CA TYR A 234 15.14 -7.60 -16.34
C TYR A 234 16.34 -7.02 -17.12
N GLY A 235 17.52 -7.65 -17.02
CA GLY A 235 18.70 -7.26 -17.79
C GLY A 235 19.55 -6.14 -17.19
N PHE A 236 19.26 -5.72 -15.95
CA PHE A 236 20.01 -4.65 -15.28
C PHE A 236 21.04 -5.21 -14.30
N LYS A 237 22.26 -4.66 -14.33
CA LYS A 237 23.37 -5.08 -13.44
C LYS A 237 23.13 -4.68 -11.98
N SER A 238 22.41 -3.59 -11.75
CA SER A 238 22.07 -3.05 -10.43
C SER A 238 20.77 -2.23 -10.49
N PHE A 239 20.24 -1.84 -9.34
CA PHE A 239 19.10 -0.91 -9.28
C PHE A 239 19.46 0.50 -9.75
N GLY A 240 20.70 0.94 -9.51
CA GLY A 240 21.21 2.19 -10.07
C GLY A 240 21.15 2.18 -11.59
N ALA A 241 21.55 1.07 -12.23
CA ALA A 241 21.47 0.93 -13.69
C ALA A 241 20.02 0.98 -14.23
N LEU A 242 19.04 0.50 -13.44
CA LEU A 242 17.62 0.62 -13.79
C LEU A 242 17.14 2.08 -13.69
N LEU A 243 17.52 2.81 -12.64
CA LEU A 243 17.21 4.24 -12.49
C LEU A 243 17.86 5.05 -13.62
N GLU A 244 19.14 4.83 -13.90
CA GLU A 244 19.88 5.50 -14.97
C GLU A 244 19.25 5.25 -16.34
N GLU A 245 18.79 4.03 -16.61
CA GLU A 245 18.08 3.71 -17.84
C GLU A 245 16.74 4.46 -17.93
N ALA A 246 15.97 4.55 -16.83
CA ALA A 246 14.74 5.33 -16.80
C ALA A 246 15.00 6.82 -17.07
N GLN A 247 16.11 7.37 -16.55
CA GLN A 247 16.57 8.73 -16.88
C GLN A 247 16.97 8.86 -18.35
N LYS A 248 17.74 7.91 -18.90
CA LYS A 248 18.12 7.91 -20.33
C LYS A 248 16.92 7.89 -21.26
N ARG A 249 15.83 7.22 -20.85
CA ARG A 249 14.55 7.19 -21.56
C ARG A 249 13.69 8.44 -21.30
N GLY A 250 14.20 9.43 -20.57
CA GLY A 250 13.54 10.68 -20.26
C GLY A 250 12.34 10.56 -19.31
N ARG A 251 12.23 9.45 -18.57
CA ARG A 251 11.08 9.17 -17.67
C ARG A 251 11.21 9.84 -16.30
N LEU A 252 12.44 10.09 -15.85
CA LEU A 252 12.73 10.74 -14.57
C LEU A 252 14.05 11.49 -14.59
N THR A 253 14.25 12.36 -13.60
CA THR A 253 15.49 13.10 -13.36
C THR A 253 16.13 12.60 -12.07
N LEU A 254 17.41 12.23 -12.13
CA LEU A 254 18.19 11.77 -10.99
C LEU A 254 19.23 12.81 -10.59
N VAL A 255 19.41 12.96 -9.29
CA VAL A 255 20.53 13.67 -8.69
C VAL A 255 21.39 12.66 -7.92
N SER A 256 22.70 12.68 -8.16
CA SER A 256 23.65 11.88 -7.38
C SER A 256 23.79 12.48 -5.99
N ASP A 257 23.64 11.66 -4.96
CA ASP A 257 23.95 12.07 -3.59
C ASP A 257 25.38 11.67 -3.23
N ASP A 258 26.29 12.65 -3.26
CA ASP A 258 27.72 12.45 -3.00
C ASP A 258 28.02 11.98 -1.57
N LYS A 259 27.06 12.08 -0.64
CA LYS A 259 27.19 11.61 0.74
C LYS A 259 26.89 10.12 0.92
N SER A 260 25.88 9.59 0.23
CA SER A 260 25.46 8.18 0.35
C SER A 260 25.93 7.30 -0.83
N GLY A 261 26.43 7.89 -1.92
CA GLY A 261 26.73 7.18 -3.16
C GLY A 261 25.47 6.61 -3.84
N GLY A 262 24.29 7.12 -3.47
CA GLY A 262 22.98 6.73 -3.98
C GLY A 262 22.40 7.76 -4.94
N TYR A 263 21.22 7.45 -5.48
CA TYR A 263 20.45 8.35 -6.35
C TYR A 263 19.25 8.93 -5.60
N ILE A 264 18.95 10.20 -5.84
CA ILE A 264 17.70 10.86 -5.48
C ILE A 264 16.90 11.07 -6.77
N VAL A 265 15.62 10.72 -6.76
CA VAL A 265 14.70 11.07 -7.84
C VAL A 265 14.18 12.48 -7.55
N ASP A 266 14.54 13.42 -8.43
CA ASP A 266 14.26 14.84 -8.28
C ASP A 266 12.91 15.21 -8.92
N ASP A 267 12.63 14.65 -10.09
CA ASP A 267 11.40 14.87 -10.84
C ASP A 267 11.08 13.66 -11.72
N TYR A 268 9.84 13.54 -12.19
CA TYR A 268 9.42 12.54 -13.16
C TYR A 268 8.61 13.13 -14.30
N ASN A 269 8.87 12.63 -15.52
CA ASN A 269 8.12 13.04 -16.71
C ASN A 269 7.00 12.06 -17.00
N ASP A 270 5.80 12.61 -17.08
CA ASP A 270 4.62 11.89 -17.52
C ASP A 270 4.72 11.63 -19.04
N SER A 271 5.01 10.39 -19.41
CA SER A 271 4.87 9.93 -20.81
C SER A 271 3.41 9.63 -21.16
#